data_AF-A0AAD8NH97-F1
#
_entry.id   AF-A0AAD8NH97-F1
#
_cell.length_a   1.000
_cell.length_b   1.000
_cell.length_c   1.000
_cell.angle_alpha   90.00
_cell.angle_beta   90.00
_cell.angle_gamma   90.00
#
_symmetry.space_group_name_H-M   'P 1'
#
loop_
_entity.id
_entity.type
_entity.pdbx_description
1 polymer ?
#
loop_
_entity_poly.entity_id
_entity_poly.type
_entity_poly.pdbx_seq_one_letter_code
_entity_poly.pdbx_strand_id
1 'polypeptide(L)'
;MVRKFSHIQKKKMKGRGFGSILDLKVHSVPNALGYWIIKNYDSKTKTLNVGTHIIKITAKLVHEILGIPMETQKVVELVRATDTNPIVLEWRRQYIGARRLYVKEVTKLMEAKKDDGWKFMLNFLVVYNSVFGEYLKSGVVNQKCFTSIDKKADIKSMDW
;
A
#
# COMPACT_ATOMS: atom_id res chain seq x y z
N MET A 1 -7.42 -6.22 -4.52
CA MET A 1 -6.30 -5.76 -5.37
C MET A 1 -6.85 -5.38 -6.74
N VAL A 2 -6.34 -4.30 -7.35
CA VAL A 2 -6.77 -3.82 -8.67
C VAL A 2 -6.63 -4.97 -9.68
N ARG A 3 -7.74 -5.40 -10.29
CA ARG A 3 -7.76 -6.63 -11.07
C ARG A 3 -7.22 -6.42 -12.49
N LYS A 4 -7.19 -5.17 -12.97
CA LYS A 4 -6.82 -4.83 -14.35
C LYS A 4 -6.05 -3.52 -14.46
N PHE A 5 -4.76 -3.52 -14.10
CA PHE A 5 -3.87 -2.43 -14.53
C PHE A 5 -3.58 -2.49 -16.03
N SER A 6 -3.57 -1.33 -16.70
CA SER A 6 -3.12 -1.20 -18.08
C SER A 6 -1.62 -1.47 -18.22
N HIS A 7 -1.12 -1.67 -19.43
CA HIS A 7 0.31 -1.90 -19.66
C HIS A 7 1.18 -0.73 -19.15
N ILE A 8 0.73 0.51 -19.37
CA ILE A 8 1.45 1.71 -18.91
C ILE A 8 1.45 1.83 -17.38
N GLN A 9 0.33 1.53 -16.72
CA GLN A 9 0.23 1.50 -15.25
C GLN A 9 1.17 0.45 -14.64
N LYS A 10 1.23 -0.75 -15.24
CA LYS A 10 2.16 -1.81 -14.82
C LYS A 10 3.62 -1.37 -14.99
N LYS A 11 3.97 -0.77 -16.13
CA LYS A 11 5.33 -0.25 -16.39
C LYS A 11 5.70 0.83 -15.37
N LYS A 12 4.77 1.74 -15.06
CA LYS A 12 4.94 2.79 -14.05
C LYS A 12 5.22 2.20 -12.67
N MET A 13 4.41 1.24 -12.22
CA MET A 13 4.59 0.58 -10.92
C MET A 13 5.92 -0.15 -10.82
N LYS A 14 6.33 -0.88 -11.87
CA LYS A 14 7.66 -1.50 -11.95
C LYS A 14 8.78 -0.47 -11.81
N GLY A 15 8.68 0.65 -12.51
CA GLY A 15 9.66 1.74 -12.43
C GLY A 15 9.73 2.42 -11.05
N ARG A 16 8.67 2.33 -10.24
CA ARG A 16 8.60 2.91 -8.88
C ARG A 16 8.89 1.92 -7.75
N GLY A 17 9.34 0.70 -8.07
CA GLY A 17 9.70 -0.29 -7.05
C GLY A 17 8.54 -1.20 -6.59
N PHE A 18 7.35 -1.10 -7.20
CA PHE A 18 6.20 -1.94 -6.85
C PHE A 18 5.91 -3.03 -7.88
N GLY A 19 6.96 -3.51 -8.57
CA GLY A 19 6.84 -4.50 -9.62
C GLY A 19 6.28 -5.84 -9.12
N SER A 20 6.85 -6.37 -8.04
CA SER A 20 6.50 -7.70 -7.51
C SER A 20 5.08 -7.78 -6.97
N ILE A 21 4.49 -6.65 -6.54
CA ILE A 21 3.08 -6.59 -6.12
C ILE A 21 2.14 -6.92 -7.27
N LEU A 22 2.53 -6.64 -8.52
CA LEU A 22 1.73 -6.97 -9.71
C LEU A 22 1.58 -8.47 -9.92
N ASP A 23 2.53 -9.26 -9.41
CA ASP A 23 2.59 -10.70 -9.56
C ASP A 23 1.93 -11.44 -8.39
N LEU A 24 1.48 -10.70 -7.36
CA LEU A 24 0.83 -11.26 -6.18
C LEU A 24 -0.57 -11.80 -6.52
N LYS A 25 -0.70 -13.12 -6.64
CA LYS A 25 -1.97 -13.81 -6.93
C LYS A 25 -2.74 -14.17 -5.66
N VAL A 26 -3.11 -13.16 -4.86
CA VAL A 26 -3.93 -13.37 -3.65
C VAL A 26 -5.37 -12.97 -3.95
N HIS A 27 -6.23 -13.96 -4.19
CA HIS A 27 -7.66 -13.76 -4.44
C HIS A 27 -8.48 -13.62 -3.15
N SER A 28 -8.10 -14.41 -2.14
CA SER A 28 -8.69 -14.41 -0.80
C SER A 28 -7.69 -15.01 0.18
N VAL A 29 -7.69 -14.52 1.41
CA VAL A 29 -6.97 -15.16 2.52
C VAL A 29 -7.97 -16.08 3.23
N PRO A 30 -7.73 -17.40 3.31
CA PRO A 30 -8.61 -18.29 4.05
C PRO A 30 -8.69 -17.86 5.53
N ASN A 31 -9.89 -17.82 6.12
CA ASN A 31 -10.06 -17.43 7.52
C ASN A 31 -9.20 -18.30 8.46
N ALA A 32 -9.12 -19.60 8.18
CA ALA A 32 -8.28 -20.53 8.94
C ALA A 32 -6.80 -20.11 8.93
N LEU A 33 -6.28 -19.63 7.80
CA LEU A 33 -4.91 -19.11 7.70
C LEU A 33 -4.74 -17.84 8.54
N GLY A 34 -5.72 -16.92 8.51
CA GLY A 34 -5.69 -15.72 9.34
C GLY A 34 -5.64 -16.05 10.85
N TYR A 35 -6.51 -16.95 11.31
CA TYR A 35 -6.49 -17.43 12.70
C TYR A 35 -5.18 -18.13 13.06
N TRP A 36 -4.65 -18.94 12.14
CA TRP A 36 -3.39 -19.63 12.34
C TRP A 36 -2.22 -18.65 12.48
N ILE A 37 -2.15 -17.60 11.65
CA ILE A 37 -1.12 -16.55 11.76
C ILE A 37 -1.20 -15.87 13.14
N ILE A 38 -2.39 -15.50 13.59
CA ILE A 38 -2.56 -14.83 14.91
C ILE A 38 -2.07 -15.70 16.06
N LYS A 39 -2.29 -17.02 15.99
CA LYS A 39 -1.85 -17.95 17.05
C LYS A 39 -0.35 -18.19 17.06
N ASN A 40 0.32 -18.06 15.92
CA ASN A 40 1.72 -18.47 15.75
C ASN A 40 2.69 -17.31 15.52
N TYR A 41 2.19 -16.08 15.38
CA TYR A 41 3.00 -14.87 15.25
C TYR A 41 3.21 -14.21 16.61
N ASP A 42 4.47 -13.99 16.96
CA ASP A 42 4.88 -13.19 18.12
C ASP A 42 5.26 -11.78 17.65
N SER A 43 4.49 -10.78 18.08
CA SER A 43 4.70 -9.38 17.73
C SER A 43 5.89 -8.74 18.42
N LYS A 44 6.33 -9.25 19.58
CA LYS A 44 7.48 -8.72 20.32
C LYS A 44 8.78 -9.10 19.62
N THR A 45 8.89 -10.36 19.20
CA THR A 45 10.07 -10.89 18.52
C THR A 45 10.01 -10.73 17.00
N LYS A 46 8.81 -10.43 16.46
CA LYS A 46 8.50 -10.38 15.02
C LYS A 46 8.76 -11.73 14.34
N THR A 47 8.39 -12.83 15.00
CA THR A 47 8.62 -14.18 14.47
C THR A 47 7.32 -14.94 14.24
N LEU A 48 7.26 -15.71 13.17
CA LEU A 48 6.17 -16.63 12.85
C LEU A 48 6.66 -18.07 13.02
N ASN A 49 6.02 -18.84 13.90
CA ASN A 49 6.32 -20.25 14.07
C ASN A 49 5.48 -21.09 13.08
N VAL A 50 6.13 -21.77 12.13
CA VAL A 50 5.44 -22.66 11.17
C VAL A 50 5.48 -24.13 11.59
N GLY A 51 5.80 -24.41 12.86
CA GLY A 51 5.92 -25.74 13.45
C GLY A 51 7.31 -26.36 13.24
N THR A 52 7.78 -26.40 11.99
CA THR A 52 9.09 -26.99 11.65
C THR A 52 10.26 -26.02 11.83
N HIS A 53 10.00 -24.72 11.72
CA HIS A 53 11.01 -23.66 11.86
C HIS A 53 10.33 -22.34 12.24
N ILE A 54 11.17 -21.36 12.58
CA ILE A 54 10.76 -20.01 12.96
C ILE A 54 11.19 -19.05 11.85
N ILE A 55 10.24 -18.29 11.32
CA ILE A 55 10.47 -17.26 10.31
C ILE A 55 10.55 -15.91 11.02
N LYS A 56 11.70 -15.23 10.96
CA LYS A 56 11.84 -13.86 11.48
C LYS A 56 11.41 -12.86 10.41
N ILE A 57 10.37 -12.09 10.68
CA ILE A 57 9.88 -11.04 9.80
C ILE A 57 10.80 -9.83 9.94
N THR A 58 11.54 -9.53 8.88
CA THR A 58 12.48 -8.40 8.78
C THR A 58 12.17 -7.57 7.55
N ALA A 59 12.60 -6.30 7.52
CA ALA A 59 12.46 -5.45 6.33
C ALA A 59 13.13 -6.09 5.10
N LYS A 60 14.29 -6.71 5.29
CA LYS A 60 14.99 -7.48 4.24
C LYS A 60 14.13 -8.62 3.69
N LEU A 61 13.50 -9.42 4.57
CA LEU A 61 12.62 -10.50 4.13
C LEU A 61 11.39 -9.98 3.36
N VAL A 62 10.81 -8.86 3.82
CA VAL A 62 9.70 -8.20 3.13
C VAL A 62 10.12 -7.72 1.75
N HIS A 63 11.31 -7.11 1.64
CA HIS A 63 11.90 -6.71 0.35
C HIS A 63 12.13 -7.92 -0.58
N GLU A 64 12.73 -9.00 -0.07
CA GLU A 64 13.02 -10.20 -0.85
C GLU A 64 11.75 -10.89 -1.39
N ILE A 65 10.69 -10.93 -0.58
CA ILE A 65 9.44 -11.61 -0.96
C ILE A 65 8.50 -10.70 -1.77
N LEU A 66 8.32 -9.45 -1.34
CA LEU A 66 7.33 -8.53 -1.91
C LEU A 66 7.93 -7.46 -2.83
N GLY A 67 9.25 -7.41 -2.98
CA GLY A 67 9.96 -6.43 -3.80
C GLY A 67 9.80 -4.99 -3.33
N ILE A 68 9.26 -4.76 -2.12
CA ILE A 68 8.99 -3.43 -1.59
C ILE A 68 10.31 -2.70 -1.37
N PRO A 69 10.48 -1.44 -1.80
CA PRO A 69 11.71 -0.70 -1.58
C PRO A 69 12.10 -0.64 -0.10
N MET A 70 13.37 -0.95 0.18
CA MET A 70 13.97 -0.92 1.52
C MET A 70 15.12 0.09 1.52
N GLU A 71 14.76 1.35 1.47
CA GLU A 71 15.69 2.47 1.29
C GLU A 71 15.89 3.24 2.60
N THR A 72 16.61 4.36 2.56
CA THR A 72 16.93 5.13 3.77
C THR A 72 15.89 6.21 4.12
N GLN A 73 15.08 6.64 3.14
CA GLN A 73 14.10 7.71 3.35
C GLN A 73 12.81 7.15 3.94
N LYS A 74 12.61 7.32 5.25
CA LYS A 74 11.44 6.78 5.94
C LYS A 74 10.11 7.40 5.47
N VAL A 75 9.09 6.56 5.30
CA VAL A 75 7.70 7.00 5.25
C VAL A 75 7.22 7.24 6.69
N VAL A 76 7.14 8.51 7.09
CA VAL A 76 6.59 8.95 8.38
C VAL A 76 5.10 9.24 8.23
N GLU A 77 4.28 8.39 8.82
CA GLU A 77 2.84 8.60 8.90
C GLU A 77 2.50 9.49 10.09
N LEU A 78 1.81 10.61 9.86
CA LEU A 78 1.21 11.36 10.97
C LEU A 78 -0.03 10.63 11.50
N VAL A 79 -0.36 10.88 12.76
CA VAL A 79 -1.57 10.34 13.41
C VAL A 79 -2.84 10.62 12.61
N ARG A 80 -2.88 11.77 11.90
CA ARG A 80 -3.94 12.12 10.95
C ARG A 80 -3.35 12.78 9.72
N ALA A 81 -3.84 12.39 8.55
CA ALA A 81 -3.70 13.20 7.34
C ALA A 81 -4.52 14.48 7.53
N THR A 82 -3.86 15.64 7.50
CA THR A 82 -4.53 16.92 7.63
C THR A 82 -5.06 17.38 6.28
N ASP A 83 -6.24 18.01 6.27
CA ASP A 83 -6.81 18.63 5.07
C ASP A 83 -6.01 19.89 4.63
N THR A 84 -4.92 20.23 5.32
CA THR A 84 -3.96 21.28 4.92
C THR A 84 -2.79 20.74 4.10
N ASN A 85 -2.57 19.41 4.08
CA ASN A 85 -1.48 18.84 3.30
C ASN A 85 -1.78 18.97 1.79
N PRO A 86 -0.88 19.58 1.00
CA PRO A 86 -1.12 19.80 -0.43
C PRO A 86 -1.38 18.52 -1.24
N ILE A 87 -0.72 17.42 -0.89
CA ILE A 87 -0.90 16.11 -1.55
C ILE A 87 -2.26 15.50 -1.19
N VAL A 88 -2.67 15.59 0.08
CA VAL A 88 -4.00 15.15 0.52
C VAL A 88 -5.09 15.94 -0.21
N LEU A 89 -4.95 17.26 -0.28
CA LEU A 89 -5.88 18.13 -1.00
C LEU A 89 -5.93 17.80 -2.50
N GLU A 90 -4.77 17.65 -3.15
CA GLU A 90 -4.70 17.28 -4.56
C GLU A 90 -5.35 15.93 -4.84
N TRP A 91 -5.10 14.94 -3.97
CA TRP A 91 -5.71 13.63 -4.10
C TRP A 91 -7.23 13.70 -3.91
N ARG A 92 -7.73 14.42 -2.88
CA ARG A 92 -9.16 14.58 -2.59
C ARG A 92 -9.94 15.32 -3.68
N ARG A 93 -9.31 16.25 -4.41
CA ARG A 93 -9.94 16.93 -5.56
C ARG A 93 -10.38 15.98 -6.67
N GLN A 94 -9.89 14.74 -6.71
CA GLN A 94 -10.36 13.71 -7.63
C GLN A 94 -11.76 13.16 -7.28
N TYR A 95 -12.24 13.40 -6.05
CA TYR A 95 -13.44 12.81 -5.47
C TYR A 95 -14.35 13.88 -4.85
N ILE A 96 -14.81 14.82 -5.67
CA ILE A 96 -15.65 15.95 -5.22
C ILE A 96 -16.93 15.44 -4.56
N GLY A 97 -17.26 15.96 -3.38
CA GLY A 97 -18.49 15.63 -2.64
C GLY A 97 -18.41 14.37 -1.76
N ALA A 98 -17.33 13.59 -1.81
CA ALA A 98 -17.17 12.40 -0.98
C ALA A 98 -16.63 12.73 0.41
N ARG A 99 -17.43 12.52 1.46
CA ARG A 99 -16.98 12.68 2.87
C ARG A 99 -16.04 11.56 3.33
N ARG A 100 -16.26 10.35 2.84
CA ARG A 100 -15.43 9.16 3.11
C ARG A 100 -15.19 8.43 1.80
N LEU A 101 -13.97 7.92 1.65
CA LEU A 101 -13.55 7.18 0.45
C LEU A 101 -13.11 5.78 0.85
N TYR A 102 -13.66 4.79 0.16
CA TYR A 102 -13.39 3.38 0.40
C TYR A 102 -12.38 2.86 -0.64
N VAL A 103 -11.59 1.86 -0.24
CA VAL A 103 -10.59 1.21 -1.13
C VAL A 103 -11.22 0.75 -2.45
N LYS A 104 -12.48 0.27 -2.39
CA LYS A 104 -13.24 -0.16 -3.57
C LYS A 104 -13.48 0.96 -4.59
N GLU A 105 -13.69 2.19 -4.13
CA GLU A 105 -14.02 3.33 -5.00
C GLU A 105 -12.77 3.83 -5.72
N VAL A 106 -11.67 3.95 -4.98
CA VAL A 106 -10.35 4.31 -5.54
C VAL A 106 -9.87 3.25 -6.53
N THR A 107 -10.07 1.97 -6.22
CA THR A 107 -9.74 0.87 -7.13
C THR A 107 -10.55 0.94 -8.43
N LYS A 108 -11.87 1.17 -8.35
CA LYS A 108 -12.72 1.34 -9.55
C LYS A 108 -12.27 2.52 -10.40
N LEU A 109 -11.88 3.64 -9.79
CA LEU A 109 -11.39 4.79 -10.53
C LEU A 109 -10.09 4.47 -11.30
N MET A 110 -9.13 3.78 -10.66
CA MET A 110 -7.88 3.37 -11.31
C MET A 110 -8.09 2.39 -12.47
N GLU A 111 -9.08 1.51 -12.37
CA GLU A 111 -9.44 0.56 -13.45
C GLU A 111 -10.11 1.28 -14.63
N ALA A 112 -10.91 2.32 -14.35
CA ALA A 112 -11.59 3.12 -15.36
C ALA A 112 -10.64 4.11 -16.06
N LYS A 113 -9.88 4.88 -15.28
CA LYS A 113 -8.89 5.84 -15.76
C LYS A 113 -7.57 5.10 -15.95
N LYS A 114 -7.35 4.57 -17.16
CA LYS A 114 -6.14 3.84 -17.54
C LYS A 114 -4.88 4.73 -17.64
N ASP A 115 -4.82 5.84 -16.92
CA ASP A 115 -3.68 6.76 -16.85
C ASP A 115 -2.59 6.25 -15.88
N ASP A 116 -1.35 6.71 -16.07
CA ASP A 116 -0.18 6.36 -15.25
C ASP A 116 0.49 7.61 -14.63
N GLY A 117 -0.28 8.69 -14.53
CA GLY A 117 0.18 10.00 -14.05
C GLY A 117 0.38 10.05 -12.53
N TRP A 118 0.68 11.24 -12.03
CA TRP A 118 0.86 11.47 -10.59
C TRP A 118 -0.40 11.11 -9.78
N LYS A 119 -1.58 11.44 -10.31
CA LYS A 119 -2.87 11.10 -9.68
C LYS A 119 -3.10 9.59 -9.58
N PHE A 120 -2.75 8.83 -10.61
CA PHE A 120 -2.72 7.37 -10.55
C PHE A 120 -1.77 6.89 -9.45
N MET A 121 -0.55 7.42 -9.37
CA MET A 121 0.39 7.04 -8.31
C MET A 121 -0.17 7.31 -6.92
N LEU A 122 -0.81 8.46 -6.67
CA LEU A 122 -1.45 8.73 -5.38
C LEU A 122 -2.59 7.76 -5.07
N ASN A 123 -3.41 7.42 -6.07
CA ASN A 123 -4.48 6.41 -5.91
C ASN A 123 -3.91 5.02 -5.63
N PHE A 124 -2.80 4.66 -6.24
CA PHE A 124 -2.12 3.39 -5.96
C PHE A 124 -1.57 3.37 -4.54
N LEU A 125 -0.83 4.41 -4.13
CA LEU A 125 -0.17 4.48 -2.83
C LEU A 125 -1.17 4.47 -1.67
N VAL A 126 -2.29 5.19 -1.79
CA VAL A 126 -3.32 5.17 -0.74
C VAL A 126 -3.95 3.77 -0.61
N VAL A 127 -4.16 3.06 -1.72
CA VAL A 127 -4.70 1.69 -1.70
C VAL A 127 -3.65 0.72 -1.15
N TYR A 128 -2.40 0.85 -1.57
CA TYR A 128 -1.28 0.07 -1.04
C TYR A 128 -1.20 0.22 0.48
N ASN A 129 -1.17 1.45 0.97
CA ASN A 129 -1.06 1.73 2.39
C ASN A 129 -2.26 1.24 3.21
N SER A 130 -3.47 1.29 2.62
CA SER A 130 -4.69 0.77 3.25
C SER A 130 -4.74 -0.76 3.35
N VAL A 131 -3.94 -1.47 2.56
CA VAL A 131 -3.96 -2.93 2.44
C VAL A 131 -2.74 -3.57 3.09
N PHE A 132 -1.55 -3.02 2.84
CA PHE A 132 -0.26 -3.57 3.28
C PHE A 132 0.33 -2.82 4.49
N GLY A 133 0.02 -1.53 4.64
CA GLY A 133 0.44 -0.73 5.79
C GLY A 133 -0.48 -0.95 6.99
N GLU A 134 -1.30 0.06 7.31
CA GLU A 134 -2.27 -0.03 8.40
C GLU A 134 -3.68 -0.29 7.85
N TYR A 135 -4.19 -1.51 8.06
CA TYR A 135 -5.56 -1.88 7.68
C TYR A 135 -6.59 -1.23 8.61
N LEU A 136 -7.49 -0.44 8.03
CA LEU A 136 -8.64 0.12 8.74
C LEU A 136 -9.86 -0.81 8.62
N LYS A 137 -10.42 -1.25 9.75
CA LYS A 137 -11.61 -2.13 9.82
C LYS A 137 -12.81 -1.63 9.02
N SER A 138 -12.90 -0.32 8.77
CA SER A 138 -14.00 0.31 8.02
C SER A 138 -13.87 0.19 6.50
N GLY A 139 -12.73 -0.26 5.97
CA GLY A 139 -12.44 -0.28 4.53
C GLY A 139 -12.26 1.11 3.90
N VAL A 140 -12.21 2.15 4.74
CA VAL A 140 -11.86 3.52 4.36
C VAL A 140 -10.37 3.59 4.04
N VAL A 141 -10.01 4.39 3.05
CA VAL A 141 -8.62 4.57 2.64
C VAL A 141 -7.78 5.29 3.69
N ASN A 142 -6.57 4.77 3.94
CA ASN A 142 -5.58 5.36 4.82
C ASN A 142 -4.70 6.37 4.04
N GLN A 143 -4.98 7.67 4.26
CA GLN A 143 -4.29 8.80 3.64
C GLN A 143 -3.01 9.21 4.37
N LYS A 144 -2.65 8.56 5.48
CA LYS A 144 -1.53 9.00 6.34
C LYS A 144 -0.18 8.96 5.63
N CYS A 145 0.04 8.02 4.70
CA CYS A 145 1.29 7.96 3.94
C CYS A 145 1.59 9.25 3.14
N PHE A 146 0.56 10.04 2.78
CA PHE A 146 0.75 11.30 2.03
C PHE A 146 1.49 12.38 2.83
N THR A 147 1.61 12.25 4.15
CA THR A 147 2.31 13.25 4.96
C THR A 147 3.82 13.26 4.73
N SER A 148 4.37 12.17 4.20
CA SER A 148 5.79 12.04 3.87
C SER A 148 6.11 12.19 2.39
N ILE A 149 5.11 12.46 1.56
CA ILE A 149 5.28 12.54 0.11
C ILE A 149 5.29 14.01 -0.31
N ASP A 150 6.25 14.35 -1.18
CA ASP A 150 6.24 15.59 -1.97
C ASP A 150 6.22 15.24 -3.46
N LYS A 151 5.82 16.18 -4.33
CA LYS A 151 5.83 16.01 -5.79
C LYS A 151 7.21 15.71 -6.35
N LYS A 152 8.26 16.16 -5.68
CA LYS A 152 9.65 15.88 -6.04
C LYS A 152 10.19 14.58 -5.44
N ALA A 153 9.45 13.94 -4.53
CA ALA A 153 9.90 12.72 -3.88
C ALA A 153 10.07 11.60 -4.91
N ASP A 154 11.22 10.95 -4.90
CA ASP A 154 11.36 9.70 -5.61
C ASP A 154 10.71 8.60 -4.77
N ILE A 155 9.50 8.20 -5.17
CA ILE A 155 8.76 7.12 -4.52
C ILE A 155 9.60 5.84 -4.37
N LYS A 156 10.55 5.59 -5.29
CA LYS A 156 11.42 4.42 -5.21
C LYS A 156 12.46 4.53 -4.10
N SER A 157 12.87 5.73 -3.70
CA SER A 157 13.89 5.96 -2.66
C SER A 157 13.34 5.91 -1.23
N MET A 158 12.03 5.65 -1.07
CA MET A 158 11.37 5.62 0.24
C MET A 158 11.31 4.21 0.82
N ASP A 159 11.44 4.10 2.14
CA ASP A 159 11.28 2.88 2.94
C ASP A 159 9.78 2.69 3.25
N TRP A 160 9.12 1.83 2.47
CA TRP A 160 7.67 1.65 2.42
C TRP A 160 7.12 0.54 3.33
#